data_AF-A0A7Y2JPV2-F1
#
_entry.id   AF-A0A7Y2JPV2-F1
#
_cell.length_a   1.000
_cell.length_b   1.000
_cell.length_c   1.000
_cell.angle_alpha   90.00
_cell.angle_beta   90.00
_cell.angle_gamma   90.00
#
_symmetry.space_group_name_H-M   'P 1'
#
loop_
_entity.id
_entity.type
_entity.pdbx_description
1 polymer ?
#
loop_
_entity_poly.entity_id
_entity_poly.type
_entity_poly.pdbx_seq_one_letter_code
_entity_poly.pdbx_strand_id
1 'polypeptide(L)'
;ISFSGELAYEIAVPARFGDAMIRALMQVGEEFDVVSYGTEALGVMRIEKGHAAGNELNGQTTARMLGLGGMVSQKKDAFGTRLSQRDEMSREDGLKLVGFRPVDRSVILTAGAHFLTPGDLADMAHDQGWMTSVAWSPELSHSVGLGFLKNGGKRMGETVRAYSPVRDQDVMVEVCSPHHIDPEGERQRG
;
A
#
# COMPACT_ATOMS: atom_id res chain seq x y z
N ILE A 1 6.71 -16.33 7.04
CA ILE A 1 5.64 -15.38 6.62
C ILE A 1 6.36 -14.06 6.36
N SER A 2 5.95 -13.31 5.34
CA SER A 2 6.62 -12.06 4.96
C SER A 2 5.61 -10.95 4.76
N PHE A 3 5.94 -9.77 5.27
CA PHE A 3 5.21 -8.53 5.00
C PHE A 3 6.07 -7.50 4.24
N SER A 4 7.34 -7.84 3.94
CA SER A 4 8.27 -7.06 3.14
C SER A 4 8.38 -7.52 1.69
N GLY A 5 7.88 -8.72 1.36
CA GLY A 5 8.05 -9.33 0.03
C GLY A 5 9.35 -10.13 -0.13
N GLU A 6 10.26 -10.04 0.83
CA GLU A 6 11.48 -10.84 0.87
C GLU A 6 11.24 -12.21 1.50
N LEU A 7 12.19 -13.13 1.30
CA LEU A 7 12.27 -14.36 2.08
C LEU A 7 12.31 -14.03 3.58
N ALA A 8 11.36 -14.57 4.34
CA ALA A 8 11.23 -14.27 5.75
C ALA A 8 10.65 -15.42 6.58
N TYR A 9 11.20 -15.53 7.79
CA TYR A 9 10.80 -16.50 8.80
C TYR A 9 10.30 -15.76 10.06
N GLU A 10 9.15 -16.18 10.57
CA GLU A 10 8.64 -15.71 11.86
C GLU A 10 8.90 -16.80 12.90
N ILE A 11 9.59 -16.45 13.99
CA ILE A 11 9.96 -17.41 15.05
C ILE A 11 9.23 -17.03 16.34
N ALA A 12 8.23 -17.83 16.69
CA ALA A 12 7.45 -17.63 17.91
C ALA A 12 8.05 -18.45 19.08
N VAL A 13 8.39 -17.77 20.17
CA VAL A 13 8.85 -18.38 21.43
C VAL A 13 8.02 -17.85 22.60
N PRO A 14 7.94 -18.57 23.74
CA PRO A 14 7.36 -18.01 24.96
C PRO A 14 7.98 -16.66 25.31
N ALA A 15 7.17 -15.67 25.69
CA ALA A 15 7.61 -14.27 25.85
C ALA A 15 8.87 -14.10 26.74
N ARG A 16 9.03 -14.94 27.78
CA ARG A 16 10.22 -14.95 28.65
C ARG A 16 11.56 -15.20 27.93
N PHE A 17 11.51 -15.74 26.71
CA PHE A 17 12.69 -16.01 25.89
C PHE A 17 12.93 -14.98 24.78
N GLY A 18 12.11 -13.93 24.68
CA GLY A 18 12.21 -12.94 23.60
C GLY A 18 13.58 -12.24 23.52
N ASP A 19 14.09 -11.75 24.66
CA ASP A 19 15.41 -11.09 24.72
C ASP A 19 16.56 -12.06 24.34
N ALA A 20 16.53 -13.28 24.89
CA ALA A 20 17.54 -14.30 24.57
C ALA A 20 17.52 -14.66 23.07
N MET A 21 16.33 -14.78 22.49
CA MET A 21 16.15 -15.10 21.07
C MET A 21 16.74 -14.02 20.17
N ILE A 22 16.38 -12.74 20.39
CA ILE A 22 16.87 -11.66 19.52
C ILE A 22 18.40 -11.50 19.62
N ARG A 23 18.98 -11.64 20.82
CA ARG A 23 20.45 -11.60 20.98
C ARG A 23 21.15 -12.72 20.22
N ALA A 24 20.61 -13.94 20.30
CA ALA A 24 21.16 -15.07 19.57
C ALA A 24 21.10 -14.88 18.05
N LEU A 25 19.97 -14.35 17.53
CA LEU A 25 19.84 -14.03 16.11
C LEU A 25 20.81 -12.95 15.66
N MET A 26 20.96 -11.88 16.43
CA MET A 26 21.92 -10.81 16.11
C MET A 26 23.36 -11.33 16.08
N GLN A 27 23.73 -12.19 17.04
CA GLN A 27 25.08 -12.77 17.10
C GLN A 27 25.38 -13.69 15.91
N VAL A 28 24.47 -14.63 15.60
CA VAL A 28 24.67 -15.54 14.46
C VAL A 28 24.59 -14.79 13.13
N GLY A 29 23.78 -13.74 13.06
CA GLY A 29 23.61 -12.94 11.86
C GLY A 29 24.75 -11.97 11.56
N GLU A 30 25.75 -11.82 12.44
CA GLU A 30 26.91 -10.93 12.21
C GLU A 30 27.62 -11.25 10.90
N GLU A 31 27.71 -12.53 10.51
CA GLU A 31 28.34 -12.94 9.24
C GLU A 31 27.58 -12.48 7.99
N PHE A 32 26.31 -12.06 8.14
CA PHE A 32 25.41 -11.59 7.08
C PHE A 32 25.10 -10.10 7.19
N ASP A 33 25.85 -9.34 8.00
CA ASP A 33 25.58 -7.93 8.30
C ASP A 33 24.14 -7.69 8.79
N VAL A 34 23.64 -8.56 9.66
CA VAL A 34 22.26 -8.48 10.15
C VAL A 34 21.93 -7.12 10.76
N VAL A 35 20.79 -6.56 10.35
CA VAL A 35 20.30 -5.27 10.84
C VAL A 35 18.96 -5.46 11.55
N SER A 36 18.87 -4.96 12.78
CA SER A 36 17.58 -4.82 13.45
C SER A 36 16.84 -3.62 12.87
N TYR A 37 15.57 -3.82 12.54
CA TYR A 37 14.72 -2.77 12.00
C TYR A 37 13.37 -2.72 12.71
N GLY A 38 12.77 -1.54 12.72
CA GLY A 38 11.51 -1.27 13.41
C GLY A 38 10.32 -1.08 12.47
N THR A 39 9.29 -0.46 12.99
CA THR A 39 8.02 -0.24 12.29
C THR A 39 8.15 0.62 11.04
N GLU A 40 9.03 1.63 11.05
CA GLU A 40 9.20 2.54 9.90
C GLU A 40 9.78 1.82 8.68
N ALA A 41 10.87 1.07 8.86
CA ALA A 41 11.45 0.27 7.78
C ALA A 41 10.47 -0.79 7.27
N LEU A 42 9.71 -1.44 8.16
CA LEU A 42 8.63 -2.33 7.74
C LEU A 42 7.54 -1.58 6.94
N GLY A 43 7.23 -0.36 7.35
CA GLY A 43 6.29 0.54 6.70
C GLY A 43 6.71 0.88 5.28
N VAL A 44 8.00 1.12 5.05
CA VAL A 44 8.57 1.31 3.70
C VAL A 44 8.39 0.05 2.87
N MET A 45 8.91 -1.09 3.33
CA MET A 45 8.90 -2.34 2.57
C MET A 45 7.49 -2.81 2.22
N ARG A 46 6.53 -2.69 3.15
CA ARG A 46 5.15 -3.09 2.88
C ARG A 46 4.48 -2.15 1.86
N ILE A 47 4.83 -0.86 1.84
CA ILE A 47 4.32 0.09 0.84
C ILE A 47 4.90 -0.24 -0.52
N GLU A 48 6.20 -0.55 -0.61
CA GLU A 48 6.85 -1.00 -1.84
C GLU A 48 6.20 -2.25 -2.42
N LYS A 49 5.75 -3.18 -1.57
CA LYS A 49 4.99 -4.37 -1.99
C LYS A 49 3.49 -4.16 -2.16
N GLY A 50 2.95 -2.98 -1.93
CA GLY A 50 1.51 -2.73 -2.06
C GLY A 50 0.65 -3.39 -0.98
N HIS A 51 1.24 -3.83 0.13
CA HIS A 51 0.50 -4.44 1.21
C HIS A 51 -0.32 -3.41 1.99
N ALA A 52 -1.61 -3.69 2.13
CA ALA A 52 -2.53 -2.92 2.93
C ALA A 52 -2.24 -3.08 4.43
N ALA A 53 -2.22 -1.96 5.17
CA ALA A 53 -2.10 -1.93 6.62
C ALA A 53 -3.16 -1.01 7.22
N GLY A 54 -2.97 -0.49 8.43
CA GLY A 54 -3.97 0.32 9.14
C GLY A 54 -4.54 1.49 8.33
N ASN A 55 -3.72 2.14 7.50
CA ASN A 55 -4.15 3.26 6.65
C ASN A 55 -5.15 2.86 5.56
N GLU A 56 -5.02 1.64 5.03
CA GLU A 56 -5.92 1.06 4.01
C GLU A 56 -7.02 0.20 4.64
N LEU A 57 -6.96 -0.12 5.93
CA LEU A 57 -7.91 -0.98 6.65
C LEU A 57 -8.65 -0.17 7.72
N ASN A 58 -9.39 0.85 7.28
CA ASN A 58 -9.97 1.88 8.15
C ASN A 58 -11.49 1.72 8.40
N GLY A 59 -12.04 0.53 8.13
CA GLY A 59 -13.47 0.22 8.31
C GLY A 59 -14.38 0.65 7.16
N GLN A 60 -13.86 1.40 6.17
CA GLN A 60 -14.62 1.81 4.97
C GLN A 60 -14.20 1.03 3.72
N THR A 61 -13.21 0.17 3.84
CA THR A 61 -12.56 -0.53 2.73
C THR A 61 -13.05 -1.97 2.60
N THR A 62 -13.35 -2.39 1.37
CA THR A 62 -13.75 -3.76 1.08
C THR A 62 -12.61 -4.56 0.45
N ALA A 63 -12.70 -5.90 0.51
CA ALA A 63 -11.76 -6.77 -0.21
C ALA A 63 -11.70 -6.44 -1.71
N ARG A 64 -12.83 -6.04 -2.32
CA ARG A 64 -12.88 -5.62 -3.72
C ARG A 64 -12.12 -4.32 -3.98
N MET A 65 -12.16 -3.35 -3.05
CA MET A 65 -11.36 -2.13 -3.15
C MET A 65 -9.87 -2.46 -3.07
N LEU A 66 -9.47 -3.37 -2.20
CA LEU A 66 -8.07 -3.79 -2.00
C LEU A 66 -7.50 -4.69 -3.11
N GLY A 67 -8.28 -5.01 -4.15
CA GLY A 67 -7.86 -6.00 -5.16
C GLY A 67 -7.92 -7.47 -4.69
N LEU A 68 -8.39 -7.71 -3.47
CA LEU A 68 -8.50 -9.04 -2.85
C LEU A 68 -9.87 -9.71 -3.08
N GLY A 69 -10.68 -9.19 -4.02
CA GLY A 69 -12.02 -9.72 -4.30
C GLY A 69 -12.03 -11.20 -4.69
N GLY A 70 -10.98 -11.68 -5.37
CA GLY A 70 -10.81 -13.09 -5.72
C GLY A 70 -10.60 -14.02 -4.52
N MET A 71 -10.17 -13.49 -3.38
CA MET A 71 -10.03 -14.25 -2.12
C MET A 71 -11.36 -14.41 -1.37
N VAL A 72 -12.41 -13.68 -1.79
CA VAL A 72 -13.75 -13.79 -1.19
C VAL A 72 -14.51 -14.94 -1.85
N SER A 73 -14.71 -16.02 -1.09
CA SER A 73 -15.45 -17.19 -1.55
C SER A 73 -16.88 -16.83 -1.99
N GLN A 74 -17.23 -17.20 -3.23
CA GLN A 74 -18.60 -17.12 -3.72
C GLN A 74 -19.42 -18.39 -3.42
N LYS A 75 -18.77 -19.45 -2.93
CA LYS A 75 -19.38 -20.77 -2.72
C LYS A 75 -19.84 -21.01 -1.28
N LYS A 76 -19.27 -20.26 -0.32
CA LYS A 76 -19.51 -20.43 1.11
C LYS A 76 -19.90 -19.09 1.70
N ASP A 77 -20.87 -19.10 2.59
CA ASP A 77 -21.27 -17.90 3.31
C ASP A 77 -20.27 -17.56 4.43
N ALA A 78 -20.19 -16.27 4.77
CA ALA A 78 -19.32 -15.71 5.79
C ALA A 78 -19.87 -14.35 6.26
N PHE A 79 -19.40 -13.85 7.40
CA PHE A 79 -19.76 -12.51 7.86
C PHE A 79 -19.39 -11.46 6.81
N GLY A 80 -20.37 -10.66 6.40
CA GLY A 80 -20.19 -9.59 5.41
C GLY A 80 -20.51 -9.98 3.96
N THR A 81 -20.66 -11.26 3.62
CA THR A 81 -20.92 -11.71 2.23
C THR A 81 -22.11 -10.99 1.59
N ARG A 82 -23.27 -10.97 2.27
CA ARG A 82 -24.48 -10.28 1.76
C ARG A 82 -24.28 -8.77 1.60
N LEU A 83 -23.56 -8.12 2.51
CA LEU A 83 -23.32 -6.68 2.44
C LEU A 83 -22.37 -6.31 1.30
N SER A 84 -21.36 -7.17 1.04
CA SER A 84 -20.40 -6.97 -0.05
C SER A 84 -21.03 -7.04 -1.46
N GLN A 85 -22.23 -7.62 -1.57
CA GLN A 85 -22.97 -7.78 -2.83
C GLN A 85 -23.92 -6.62 -3.13
N ARG A 86 -24.02 -5.61 -2.26
CA ARG A 86 -24.83 -4.41 -2.53
C ARG A 86 -24.26 -3.65 -3.74
N ASP A 87 -25.13 -3.00 -4.49
CA ASP A 87 -24.78 -2.33 -5.75
C ASP A 87 -23.57 -1.38 -5.58
N GLU A 88 -23.63 -0.46 -4.61
CA GLU A 88 -22.51 0.48 -4.34
C GLU A 88 -21.21 -0.21 -3.92
N MET A 89 -21.28 -1.40 -3.30
CA MET A 89 -20.09 -2.17 -2.88
C MET A 89 -19.48 -3.00 -4.02
N SER A 90 -20.23 -3.18 -5.12
CA SER A 90 -19.87 -4.06 -6.23
C SER A 90 -19.64 -3.33 -7.56
N ARG A 91 -19.82 -2.01 -7.60
CA ARG A 91 -19.52 -1.12 -8.74
C ARG A 91 -18.19 -1.46 -9.43
N GLU A 92 -18.21 -1.40 -10.75
CA GLU A 92 -16.99 -1.58 -11.56
C GLU A 92 -16.09 -0.35 -11.54
N ASP A 93 -16.71 0.84 -11.53
CA ASP A 93 -16.06 2.16 -11.49
C ASP A 93 -15.74 2.63 -10.07
N GLY A 94 -15.92 1.77 -9.08
CA GLY A 94 -15.65 2.05 -7.68
C GLY A 94 -14.17 2.30 -7.36
N LEU A 95 -13.91 2.63 -6.10
CA LEU A 95 -12.56 2.83 -5.59
C LEU A 95 -11.73 1.54 -5.65
N LYS A 96 -10.47 1.67 -6.07
CA LYS A 96 -9.49 0.59 -6.10
C LYS A 96 -8.16 1.05 -5.51
N LEU A 97 -7.55 0.19 -4.69
CA LEU A 97 -6.20 0.39 -4.20
C LEU A 97 -5.25 0.28 -5.39
N VAL A 98 -4.46 1.32 -5.62
CA VAL A 98 -3.45 1.42 -6.67
C VAL A 98 -2.19 2.06 -6.11
N GLY A 99 -1.10 1.98 -6.88
CA GLY A 99 0.15 2.65 -6.57
C GLY A 99 0.23 4.03 -7.21
N PHE A 100 1.07 4.88 -6.63
CA PHE A 100 1.36 6.21 -7.15
C PHE A 100 2.86 6.49 -7.07
N ARG A 101 3.37 7.22 -8.07
CA ARG A 101 4.72 7.78 -8.07
C ARG A 101 4.70 9.20 -8.61
N PRO A 102 5.47 10.15 -8.04
CA PRO A 102 5.40 11.55 -8.46
C PRO A 102 6.00 11.71 -9.85
N VAL A 103 5.35 12.45 -10.76
CA VAL A 103 5.87 12.65 -12.13
C VAL A 103 7.29 13.23 -12.10
N ASP A 104 7.53 14.20 -11.21
CA ASP A 104 8.87 14.63 -10.82
C ASP A 104 9.38 13.78 -9.66
N ARG A 105 10.39 12.94 -9.91
CA ARG A 105 10.95 12.01 -8.91
C ARG A 105 11.66 12.70 -7.75
N SER A 106 11.98 13.99 -7.87
CA SER A 106 12.54 14.78 -6.76
C SER A 106 11.49 15.17 -5.71
N VAL A 107 10.21 15.10 -6.06
CA VAL A 107 9.11 15.44 -5.16
C VAL A 107 8.88 14.33 -4.14
N ILE A 108 8.72 14.73 -2.88
CA ILE A 108 8.31 13.85 -1.79
C ILE A 108 6.79 13.92 -1.66
N LEU A 109 6.11 12.81 -1.91
CA LEU A 109 4.67 12.69 -1.73
C LEU A 109 4.27 12.81 -0.25
N THR A 110 3.01 13.14 0.00
CA THR A 110 2.44 13.14 1.35
C THR A 110 1.14 12.36 1.40
N ALA A 111 0.99 11.56 2.46
CA ALA A 111 -0.26 10.84 2.70
C ALA A 111 -1.40 11.82 3.06
N GLY A 112 -2.62 11.45 2.68
CA GLY A 112 -3.84 12.25 2.85
C GLY A 112 -4.14 13.21 1.71
N ALA A 113 -3.32 13.28 0.66
CA ALA A 113 -3.65 14.04 -0.55
C ALA A 113 -4.87 13.43 -1.27
N HIS A 114 -5.76 14.27 -1.76
CA HIS A 114 -6.88 13.87 -2.60
C HIS A 114 -6.49 13.90 -4.08
N PHE A 115 -7.10 13.02 -4.87
CA PHE A 115 -6.84 12.93 -6.30
C PHE A 115 -7.88 13.72 -7.08
N LEU A 116 -7.41 14.50 -8.05
CA LEU A 116 -8.22 15.30 -8.97
C LEU A 116 -7.78 15.00 -10.41
N THR A 117 -8.69 15.16 -11.38
CA THR A 117 -8.30 15.22 -12.79
C THR A 117 -7.50 16.50 -13.02
N PRO A 118 -6.41 16.49 -13.82
CA PRO A 118 -5.70 17.71 -14.15
C PRO A 118 -6.62 18.77 -14.76
N GLY A 119 -6.64 19.98 -14.17
CA GLY A 119 -7.49 21.10 -14.59
C GLY A 119 -8.82 21.22 -13.84
N ASP A 120 -9.24 20.20 -13.08
CA ASP A 120 -10.46 20.27 -12.28
C ASP A 120 -10.32 21.20 -11.07
N LEU A 121 -11.47 21.71 -10.60
CA LEU A 121 -11.57 22.45 -9.35
C LEU A 121 -11.26 21.54 -8.15
N ALA A 122 -10.59 22.10 -7.15
CA ALA A 122 -10.29 21.39 -5.91
C ALA A 122 -11.50 21.43 -4.95
N ASP A 123 -12.50 20.62 -5.25
CA ASP A 123 -13.72 20.45 -4.45
C ASP A 123 -14.13 18.98 -4.29
N MET A 124 -15.15 18.73 -3.47
CA MET A 124 -15.65 17.37 -3.22
C MET A 124 -16.34 16.73 -4.43
N ALA A 125 -16.86 17.51 -5.38
CA ALA A 125 -17.56 16.98 -6.54
C ALA A 125 -16.57 16.33 -7.52
N HIS A 126 -15.35 16.86 -7.60
CA HIS A 126 -14.28 16.37 -8.47
C HIS A 126 -13.33 15.38 -7.80
N ASP A 127 -13.45 15.14 -6.48
CA ASP A 127 -12.60 14.20 -5.74
C ASP A 127 -12.67 12.78 -6.35
N GLN A 128 -11.50 12.24 -6.70
CA GLN A 128 -11.33 10.92 -7.31
C GLN A 128 -10.88 9.86 -6.31
N GLY A 129 -10.61 10.24 -5.06
CA GLY A 129 -10.12 9.36 -4.01
C GLY A 129 -8.92 9.97 -3.28
N TRP A 130 -8.15 9.16 -2.56
CA TRP A 130 -7.10 9.70 -1.69
C TRP A 130 -5.89 8.78 -1.55
N MET A 131 -4.75 9.41 -1.27
CA MET A 131 -3.48 8.77 -0.95
C MET A 131 -3.49 8.33 0.51
N THR A 132 -3.34 7.04 0.77
CA THR A 132 -3.43 6.44 2.11
C THR A 132 -2.07 6.34 2.78
N SER A 133 -1.05 5.96 2.03
CA SER A 133 0.29 5.67 2.54
C SER A 133 1.35 6.19 1.59
N VAL A 134 2.45 6.70 2.13
CA VAL A 134 3.61 7.16 1.38
C VAL A 134 4.87 6.73 2.10
N ALA A 135 5.87 6.33 1.33
CA ALA A 135 7.23 6.14 1.80
C ALA A 135 8.23 6.69 0.78
N TRP A 136 9.41 7.09 1.25
CA TRP A 136 10.59 7.15 0.40
C TRP A 136 11.10 5.72 0.20
N SER A 137 11.24 5.26 -1.03
CA SER A 137 11.83 3.97 -1.36
C SER A 137 13.33 4.13 -1.56
N PRO A 138 14.19 3.54 -0.71
CA PRO A 138 15.63 3.54 -0.92
C PRO A 138 16.02 2.78 -2.20
N GLU A 139 15.30 1.71 -2.54
CA GLU A 139 15.59 0.88 -3.73
C GLU A 139 15.25 1.62 -5.03
N LEU A 140 14.14 2.37 -5.05
CA LEU A 140 13.71 3.13 -6.23
C LEU A 140 14.24 4.57 -6.28
N SER A 141 14.82 5.05 -5.17
CA SER A 141 15.34 6.43 -5.02
C SER A 141 14.31 7.53 -5.32
N HIS A 142 13.05 7.27 -5.00
CA HIS A 142 11.97 8.27 -5.04
C HIS A 142 10.84 7.91 -4.08
N SER A 143 9.91 8.85 -3.87
CA SER A 143 8.71 8.55 -3.07
C SER A 143 7.73 7.65 -3.84
N VAL A 144 7.09 6.73 -3.12
CA VAL A 144 6.04 5.85 -3.62
C VAL A 144 4.83 5.94 -2.71
N GLY A 145 3.65 5.84 -3.31
CA GLY A 145 2.38 5.95 -2.61
C GLY A 145 1.47 4.76 -2.88
N LEU A 146 0.57 4.53 -1.93
CA LEU A 146 -0.65 3.75 -2.09
C LEU A 146 -1.85 4.66 -1.87
N GLY A 147 -2.96 4.33 -2.53
CA GLY A 147 -4.20 5.08 -2.35
C GLY A 147 -5.36 4.46 -3.09
N PHE A 148 -6.55 4.95 -2.79
CA PHE A 148 -7.78 4.52 -3.45
C PHE A 148 -8.15 5.51 -4.55
N LEU A 149 -8.37 5.01 -5.76
CA LEU A 149 -8.75 5.81 -6.92
C LEU A 149 -10.01 5.24 -7.56
N LYS A 150 -10.97 6.12 -7.90
CA LYS A 150 -12.15 5.77 -8.68
C LYS A 150 -11.73 5.16 -10.01
N ASN A 151 -12.26 3.99 -10.33
CA ASN A 151 -11.91 3.21 -11.50
C ASN A 151 -10.40 2.94 -11.64
N GLY A 152 -9.65 2.92 -10.53
CA GLY A 152 -8.18 2.91 -10.55
C GLY A 152 -7.56 1.75 -11.32
N GLY A 153 -8.21 0.58 -11.34
CA GLY A 153 -7.73 -0.59 -12.08
C GLY A 153 -7.68 -0.41 -13.62
N LYS A 154 -8.38 0.60 -14.17
CA LYS A 154 -8.39 0.91 -15.61
C LYS A 154 -7.59 2.18 -15.95
N ARG A 155 -6.86 2.75 -14.98
CA ARG A 155 -6.19 4.05 -15.07
C ARG A 155 -4.66 3.96 -14.99
N MET A 156 -4.09 2.77 -15.19
CA MET A 156 -2.64 2.57 -15.14
C MET A 156 -1.92 3.44 -16.19
N GLY A 157 -0.87 4.15 -15.76
CA GLY A 157 -0.12 5.11 -16.58
C GLY A 157 -0.76 6.50 -16.69
N GLU A 158 -1.98 6.69 -16.18
CA GLU A 158 -2.63 8.00 -16.16
C GLU A 158 -1.92 8.94 -15.19
N THR A 159 -1.82 10.22 -15.55
CA THR A 159 -1.38 11.28 -14.63
C THR A 159 -2.58 11.95 -13.97
N VAL A 160 -2.57 12.00 -12.64
CA VAL A 160 -3.59 12.68 -11.82
C VAL A 160 -2.93 13.72 -10.93
N ARG A 161 -3.71 14.70 -10.49
CA ARG A 161 -3.27 15.73 -9.55
C ARG A 161 -3.48 15.25 -8.12
N ALA A 162 -2.44 15.18 -7.32
CA ALA A 162 -2.50 14.93 -5.89
C ALA A 162 -2.45 16.26 -5.13
N TYR A 163 -3.55 16.60 -4.47
CA TYR A 163 -3.77 17.89 -3.85
C TYR A 163 -3.98 17.75 -2.33
N SER A 164 -3.19 18.49 -1.55
CA SER A 164 -3.27 18.56 -0.09
C SER A 164 -3.10 20.02 0.37
N PRO A 165 -4.19 20.78 0.54
CA PRO A 165 -4.10 22.19 0.93
C PRO A 165 -3.54 22.37 2.34
N VAL A 166 -3.77 21.40 3.23
CA VAL A 166 -3.28 21.42 4.61
C VAL A 166 -1.76 21.20 4.71
N ARG A 167 -1.14 20.68 3.65
CA ARG A 167 0.32 20.48 3.54
C ARG A 167 0.95 21.34 2.46
N ASP A 168 0.19 22.27 1.88
CA ASP A 168 0.60 23.12 0.75
C ASP A 168 1.23 22.32 -0.41
N GLN A 169 0.62 21.17 -0.74
CA GLN A 169 1.10 20.27 -1.78
C GLN A 169 0.08 20.19 -2.93
N ASP A 170 0.56 20.44 -4.13
CA ASP A 170 -0.19 20.29 -5.37
C ASP A 170 0.73 19.75 -6.46
N VAL A 171 0.70 18.45 -6.68
CA VAL A 171 1.71 17.74 -7.49
C VAL A 171 1.07 16.75 -8.42
N MET A 172 1.72 16.50 -9.57
CA MET A 172 1.28 15.49 -10.51
C MET A 172 1.87 14.13 -10.14
N VAL A 173 1.02 13.10 -10.13
CA VAL A 173 1.39 11.72 -9.85
C VAL A 173 0.91 10.80 -10.96
N GLU A 174 1.71 9.79 -11.27
CA GLU A 174 1.36 8.73 -12.20
C GLU A 174 0.74 7.57 -11.44
N VAL A 175 -0.40 7.08 -11.92
CA VAL A 175 -1.08 5.88 -11.41
C VAL A 175 -0.32 4.64 -11.90
N CYS A 176 0.04 3.75 -10.99
CA CYS A 176 0.76 2.51 -11.31
C CYS A 176 0.25 1.31 -10.50
N SER A 177 0.87 0.15 -10.71
CA SER A 177 0.66 -1.02 -9.86
C SER A 177 0.88 -0.66 -8.39
N PRO A 178 0.06 -1.16 -7.44
CA PRO A 178 0.34 -1.01 -6.02
C PRO A 178 1.62 -1.74 -5.60
N HIS A 179 2.04 -2.76 -6.35
CA HIS A 179 3.32 -3.43 -6.18
C HIS A 179 4.38 -2.64 -6.96
N HIS A 180 5.18 -1.84 -6.25
CA HIS A 180 6.25 -1.02 -6.81
C HIS A 180 7.54 -1.82 -7.05
N ILE A 181 7.77 -2.85 -6.23
CA ILE A 181 8.95 -3.71 -6.29
C ILE A 181 8.53 -5.17 -6.42
N ASP A 182 9.15 -5.89 -7.35
CA ASP A 182 8.98 -7.33 -7.59
C ASP A 182 7.49 -7.77 -7.66
N PRO A 183 6.72 -7.27 -8.66
CA PRO A 183 5.30 -7.61 -8.77
C PRO A 183 5.04 -9.11 -8.98
N GLU A 184 6.01 -9.85 -9.52
CA GLU A 184 5.92 -11.30 -9.75
C GLU A 184 6.23 -12.14 -8.49
N GLY A 185 6.81 -11.51 -7.44
CA GLY A 185 7.04 -12.14 -6.15
C GLY A 185 8.19 -13.16 -6.15
N GLU A 186 9.21 -12.95 -6.99
CA GLU A 186 10.35 -13.85 -7.10
C GLU A 186 11.24 -13.79 -5.84
N ARG A 187 11.42 -12.60 -5.26
CA ARG A 187 12.31 -12.38 -4.10
C ARG A 187 11.83 -13.10 -2.82
N GLN A 188 10.55 -13.41 -2.74
CA GLN A 188 9.98 -14.13 -1.60
C GLN A 188 10.46 -15.58 -1.50
N ARG A 189 11.02 -16.14 -2.58
CA ARG A 189 11.38 -17.56 -2.69
C ARG A 189 12.86 -17.87 -2.45
N GLY A 190 13.68 -16.84 -2.27
CA GLY A 190 15.14 -16.96 -2.12
C GLY A 190 15.86 -17.08 -3.47
#